data_AF-A0A257WW44-F1
#
_entry.id   AF-A0A257WW44-F1
#
_cell.length_a   1.000
_cell.length_b   1.000
_cell.length_c   1.000
_cell.angle_alpha   90.00
_cell.angle_beta   90.00
_cell.angle_gamma   90.00
#
_symmetry.space_group_name_H-M   'P 1'
#
loop_
_entity.id
_entity.type
_entity.pdbx_description
1 polymer ?
#
loop_
_entity_poly.entity_id
_entity_poly.type
_entity_poly.pdbx_seq_one_letter_code
_entity_poly.pdbx_strand_id
1 'polypeptide(L)'
;MWISPLTWIGDSSQVHVHVWAAILLGGAISGFPAWLAWQFPGLVVTRHVIAVAQVLTSALLIHLTGGRIETHFHIFGSLAFLAFYRDWRVLATATIVVAGDHLLRDLYWPQSVFGVLTASSWRWVEHAGWVLFEDAILFVAIRRMLQEI
;
A
#
# COMPACT_ATOMS: atom_id res chain seq x y z
N MET A 1 -2.07 29.54 7.92
CA MET A 1 -0.79 28.86 7.61
C MET A 1 -0.55 27.88 8.75
N TRP A 2 -0.88 26.61 8.55
CA TRP A 2 -0.97 25.57 9.60
C TRP A 2 0.31 24.74 9.66
N ILE A 3 1.43 25.38 9.96
CA ILE A 3 2.64 24.69 10.35
C ILE A 3 2.97 25.26 11.72
N SER A 4 2.72 24.50 12.78
CA SER A 4 3.25 24.82 14.11
C SER A 4 4.58 24.10 14.23
N PRO A 5 5.71 24.73 13.91
CA PRO A 5 7.00 24.09 14.11
C PRO A 5 7.27 23.86 15.61
N LEU A 6 6.52 24.49 16.51
CA LEU A 6 6.74 24.41 17.95
C LEU A 6 5.71 23.47 18.61
N THR A 7 6.17 22.59 19.48
CA THR A 7 5.33 21.95 20.50
C THR A 7 5.07 22.96 21.62
N TRP A 8 3.99 22.79 22.39
CA TRP A 8 3.58 23.70 23.48
C TRP A 8 4.67 23.97 24.54
N ILE A 9 5.77 23.19 24.58
CA ILE A 9 6.78 23.18 25.65
C ILE A 9 8.24 23.33 25.14
N GLY A 10 8.51 23.31 23.83
CA GLY A 10 9.90 23.15 23.33
C GLY A 10 10.48 24.35 22.58
N ASP A 11 11.64 24.84 23.01
CA ASP A 11 12.50 25.81 22.31
C ASP A 11 13.14 25.25 21.01
N SER A 12 12.97 23.96 20.73
CA SER A 12 13.55 23.29 19.55
C SER A 12 12.52 22.48 18.78
N SER A 13 12.42 22.75 17.48
CA SER A 13 11.73 21.93 16.50
C SER A 13 12.75 21.07 15.76
N GLN A 14 12.52 19.76 15.69
CA GLN A 14 13.28 18.89 14.79
C GLN A 14 12.34 18.05 13.95
N VAL A 15 12.57 18.06 12.64
CA VAL A 15 11.86 17.18 11.71
C VAL A 15 12.37 15.76 11.93
N HIS A 16 11.49 14.85 12.36
CA HIS A 16 11.85 13.46 12.57
C HIS A 16 12.30 12.82 11.24
N VAL A 17 13.31 11.94 11.26
CA VAL A 17 13.86 11.30 10.05
C VAL A 17 12.80 10.62 9.17
N HIS A 18 11.75 10.07 9.80
CA HIS A 18 10.58 9.49 9.14
C HIS A 18 9.82 10.47 8.23
N VAL A 19 9.82 11.77 8.52
CA VAL A 19 9.19 12.78 7.66
C VAL A 19 9.96 12.94 6.35
N TRP A 20 11.30 13.04 6.42
CA TRP A 20 12.14 13.09 5.22
C TRP A 20 12.06 11.80 4.42
N ALA A 21 12.12 10.65 5.11
CA ALA A 21 11.93 9.35 4.48
C ALA A 21 10.56 9.27 3.77
N ALA A 22 9.48 9.72 4.42
CA ALA A 22 8.14 9.73 3.84
C ALA A 22 8.05 10.60 2.58
N ILE A 23 8.64 11.80 2.61
CA ILE A 23 8.62 12.71 1.46
C ILE A 23 9.41 12.13 0.28
N LEU A 24 10.64 11.69 0.53
CA LEU A 24 11.51 11.20 -0.55
C LEU A 24 11.03 9.86 -1.10
N LEU A 25 10.72 8.90 -0.23
CA LEU A 25 10.27 7.57 -0.65
C LEU A 25 8.85 7.63 -1.21
N GLY A 26 7.94 8.35 -0.56
CA GLY A 26 6.57 8.54 -1.07
C GLY A 26 6.54 9.28 -2.40
N GLY A 27 7.40 10.30 -2.56
CA GLY A 27 7.61 11.00 -3.82
C GLY A 27 8.16 10.09 -4.92
N ALA A 28 9.14 9.23 -4.61
CA ALA A 28 9.68 8.26 -5.56
C ALA A 28 8.64 7.20 -5.96
N ILE A 29 7.90 6.65 -4.98
CA ILE A 29 6.84 5.65 -5.20
C ILE A 29 5.73 6.23 -6.10
N SER A 30 5.35 7.50 -5.89
CA SER A 30 4.20 8.10 -6.57
C SER A 30 4.56 8.84 -7.87
N GLY A 31 5.77 9.40 -7.98
CA GLY A 31 6.15 10.26 -9.09
C GLY A 31 6.23 9.52 -10.42
N PHE A 32 6.88 8.35 -10.43
CA PHE A 32 7.01 7.54 -11.64
C PHE A 32 5.68 7.01 -12.21
N PRO A 33 4.78 6.36 -11.42
CA PRO A 33 3.47 5.94 -11.92
C PRO A 33 2.59 7.13 -12.33
N ALA A 34 2.67 8.28 -11.64
CA ALA A 34 1.92 9.48 -12.05
C ALA A 34 2.37 9.98 -13.42
N TRP A 35 3.68 10.01 -13.67
CA TRP A 35 4.22 10.33 -14.99
C TRP A 35 3.78 9.31 -16.05
N LEU A 36 3.85 8.01 -15.77
CA LEU A 36 3.35 6.97 -16.69
C LEU A 36 1.85 7.10 -16.97
N ALA A 37 1.04 7.39 -15.95
CA ALA A 37 -0.40 7.59 -16.10
C ALA A 37 -0.72 8.78 -17.01
N TRP A 38 0.10 9.84 -16.95
CA TRP A 38 -0.06 11.02 -17.80
C TRP A 38 0.41 10.77 -19.25
N GLN A 39 1.59 10.18 -19.43
CA GLN A 39 2.20 10.05 -20.76
C GLN A 39 1.77 8.80 -21.52
N PHE A 40 1.48 7.71 -20.81
CA PHE A 40 1.18 6.40 -21.38
C PHE A 40 -0.09 5.77 -20.77
N PRO A 41 -1.24 6.48 -20.80
CA PRO A 41 -2.50 5.93 -20.31
C PRO A 41 -2.93 4.71 -21.13
N GLY A 42 -3.57 3.74 -20.48
CA GLY A 42 -4.13 2.55 -21.12
C GLY A 42 -3.15 1.40 -21.38
N LEU A 43 -1.84 1.62 -21.29
CA LEU A 43 -0.89 0.51 -21.40
C LEU A 43 -1.00 -0.46 -20.22
N VAL A 44 -0.81 -1.76 -20.51
CA VAL A 44 -0.82 -2.81 -19.49
C VAL A 44 0.25 -2.55 -18.43
N VAL A 45 1.47 -2.19 -18.84
CA VAL A 45 2.56 -1.88 -17.90
C VAL A 45 2.19 -0.76 -16.94
N THR A 46 1.54 0.31 -17.42
CA THR A 46 1.16 1.47 -16.60
C THR A 46 0.27 1.07 -15.43
N ARG A 47 -0.79 0.29 -15.65
CA ARG A 47 -1.70 -0.15 -14.57
C ARG A 47 -1.03 -1.08 -13.56
N HIS A 48 -0.09 -1.93 -13.99
CA HIS A 48 0.68 -2.76 -13.06
C HIS A 48 1.66 -1.93 -12.22
N VAL A 49 2.34 -0.95 -12.81
CA VAL A 49 3.21 -0.03 -12.06
C VAL A 49 2.41 0.79 -11.05
N ILE A 50 1.21 1.26 -11.42
CA ILE A 50 0.29 1.93 -10.49
C ILE A 50 -0.11 1.00 -9.35
N ALA A 51 -0.47 -0.25 -9.64
CA ALA A 51 -0.83 -1.22 -8.60
C ALA A 51 0.29 -1.45 -7.59
N VAL A 52 1.52 -1.67 -8.06
CA VAL A 52 2.71 -1.80 -7.22
C VAL A 52 2.89 -0.54 -6.37
N ALA A 53 2.82 0.64 -6.97
CA ALA A 53 3.02 1.89 -6.26
C ALA A 53 1.94 2.16 -5.20
N GLN A 54 0.67 1.85 -5.46
CA GLN A 54 -0.40 2.02 -4.48
C GLN A 54 -0.18 1.15 -3.25
N VAL A 55 0.20 -0.12 -3.42
CA VAL A 55 0.45 -1.00 -2.27
C VAL A 55 1.78 -0.72 -1.58
N LEU A 56 2.81 -0.22 -2.29
CA LEU A 56 4.02 0.31 -1.65
C LEU A 56 3.72 1.58 -0.84
N THR A 57 2.77 2.40 -1.28
CA THR A 57 2.28 3.54 -0.49
C THR A 57 1.59 3.02 0.78
N SER A 58 0.78 1.97 0.69
CA SER A 58 0.23 1.30 1.89
C SER A 58 1.33 0.81 2.82
N ALA A 59 2.36 0.11 2.30
CA ALA A 59 3.47 -0.41 3.09
C ALA A 59 4.23 0.71 3.82
N LEU A 60 4.45 1.84 3.15
CA LEU A 60 5.04 3.04 3.72
C LEU A 60 4.15 3.63 4.83
N LEU A 61 2.84 3.78 4.60
CA LEU A 61 1.92 4.30 5.61
C LEU A 61 1.88 3.39 6.84
N ILE A 62 1.78 2.07 6.65
CA ILE A 62 1.84 1.08 7.73
C ILE A 62 3.14 1.22 8.52
N HIS A 63 4.28 1.38 7.84
CA HIS A 63 5.56 1.59 8.52
C HIS A 63 5.56 2.87 9.36
N LEU A 64 5.15 3.99 8.77
CA LEU A 64 5.18 5.30 9.43
C LEU A 64 4.22 5.40 10.61
N THR A 65 3.14 4.61 10.61
CA THR A 65 2.21 4.53 11.74
C THR A 65 2.59 3.48 12.77
N GLY A 66 3.70 2.74 12.58
CA GLY A 66 4.15 1.72 13.52
C GLY A 66 3.31 0.44 13.47
N GLY A 67 2.86 0.03 12.28
CA GLY A 67 2.15 -1.23 12.07
C GLY A 67 0.67 -1.21 12.48
N ARG A 68 0.05 -0.03 12.50
CA ARG A 68 -1.36 0.11 12.89
C ARG A 68 -2.29 -0.67 11.96
N ILE A 69 -3.27 -1.36 12.54
CA ILE A 69 -4.23 -2.13 11.75
C ILE A 69 -5.10 -1.23 10.87
N GLU A 70 -5.43 -0.02 11.31
CA GLU A 70 -6.28 0.89 10.52
C GLU A 70 -5.60 1.33 9.22
N THR A 71 -4.28 1.46 9.20
CA THR A 71 -3.53 1.77 7.98
C THR A 71 -3.49 0.61 6.99
N HIS A 72 -3.71 -0.63 7.43
CA HIS A 72 -3.82 -1.77 6.51
C HIS A 72 -5.08 -1.67 5.63
N PHE A 73 -6.13 -0.97 6.08
CA PHE A 73 -7.32 -0.74 5.26
C PHE A 73 -7.03 0.02 3.95
N HIS A 74 -5.90 0.74 3.88
CA HIS A 74 -5.47 1.36 2.63
C HIS A 74 -5.16 0.33 1.53
N ILE A 75 -4.72 -0.88 1.89
CA ILE A 75 -4.52 -2.00 0.95
C ILE A 75 -5.87 -2.37 0.30
N PHE A 76 -6.89 -2.62 1.13
CA PHE A 76 -8.22 -3.03 0.67
C PHE A 76 -8.87 -1.93 -0.19
N GLY A 77 -8.85 -0.69 0.29
CA GLY A 77 -9.30 0.46 -0.50
C GLY A 77 -8.57 0.57 -1.85
N SER A 78 -7.25 0.34 -1.87
CA SER A 78 -6.46 0.33 -3.11
C SER A 78 -6.89 -0.78 -4.07
N LEU A 79 -7.13 -2.00 -3.58
CA LEU A 79 -7.60 -3.12 -4.41
C LEU A 79 -8.98 -2.81 -5.02
N ALA A 80 -9.89 -2.21 -4.26
CA ALA A 80 -11.17 -1.74 -4.77
C ALA A 80 -11.01 -0.71 -5.91
N PHE A 81 -10.09 0.25 -5.79
CA PHE A 81 -9.77 1.18 -6.88
C PHE A 81 -9.15 0.46 -8.09
N LEU A 82 -8.22 -0.47 -7.84
CA LEU A 82 -7.54 -1.23 -8.90
C LEU A 82 -8.51 -2.13 -9.67
N ALA A 83 -9.60 -2.59 -9.06
CA ALA A 83 -10.63 -3.38 -9.74
C ALA A 83 -11.31 -2.61 -10.89
N PHE A 84 -11.32 -1.27 -10.85
CA PHE A 84 -11.85 -0.46 -11.97
C PHE A 84 -11.01 -0.54 -13.25
N TYR A 85 -9.78 -1.05 -13.20
CA TYR A 85 -9.03 -1.40 -14.42
C TYR A 85 -9.65 -2.57 -15.19
N ARG A 86 -10.62 -3.28 -14.60
CA ARG A 86 -11.30 -4.46 -15.18
C ARG A 86 -10.33 -5.55 -15.65
N ASP A 87 -9.14 -5.61 -15.06
CA ASP A 87 -8.14 -6.64 -15.30
C ASP A 87 -7.72 -7.26 -13.98
N TRP A 88 -8.15 -8.50 -13.74
CA TRP A 88 -7.84 -9.23 -12.52
C TRP A 88 -6.34 -9.45 -12.30
N ARG A 89 -5.52 -9.40 -13.36
CA ARG A 89 -4.06 -9.56 -13.24
C ARG A 89 -3.43 -8.41 -12.46
N VAL A 90 -4.07 -7.23 -12.47
CA VAL A 90 -3.66 -6.07 -11.69
C VAL A 90 -3.83 -6.33 -10.19
N LEU A 91 -4.95 -6.95 -9.80
CA LEU A 91 -5.18 -7.41 -8.42
C LEU A 91 -4.12 -8.43 -8.00
N ALA A 92 -3.87 -9.45 -8.83
CA ALA A 92 -2.84 -10.44 -8.56
C ALA A 92 -1.45 -9.83 -8.35
N THR A 93 -1.11 -8.78 -9.10
CA THR A 93 0.17 -8.05 -8.94
C THR A 93 0.25 -7.36 -7.59
N ALA A 94 -0.79 -6.61 -7.21
CA ALA A 94 -0.86 -5.95 -5.92
C ALA A 94 -0.77 -6.97 -4.77
N THR A 95 -1.49 -8.07 -4.87
CA THR A 95 -1.54 -9.13 -3.86
C THR A 95 -0.19 -9.83 -3.67
N ILE A 96 0.54 -10.12 -4.75
CA ILE A 96 1.90 -10.68 -4.65
C ILE A 96 2.83 -9.72 -3.90
N VAL A 97 2.78 -8.43 -4.20
CA VAL A 97 3.61 -7.43 -3.53
C VAL A 97 3.24 -7.28 -2.06
N VAL A 98 1.94 -7.23 -1.73
CA VAL A 98 1.46 -7.15 -0.34
C VAL A 98 1.88 -8.37 0.46
N ALA A 99 1.64 -9.57 -0.05
CA ALA A 99 2.02 -10.81 0.63
C ALA A 99 3.53 -10.91 0.83
N GLY A 100 4.31 -10.52 -0.18
CA GLY A 100 5.76 -10.44 -0.10
C GLY A 100 6.25 -9.44 0.96
N ASP A 101 5.69 -8.22 0.99
CA ASP A 101 6.01 -7.21 2.00
C ASP A 101 5.72 -7.73 3.42
N HIS A 102 4.53 -8.31 3.63
CA HIS A 102 4.13 -8.82 4.94
C HIS A 102 4.99 -10.00 5.37
N LEU A 103 5.29 -10.94 4.47
CA LEU A 103 6.17 -12.08 4.76
C LEU A 103 7.59 -11.61 5.11
N LEU A 104 8.20 -10.77 4.28
CA LEU A 104 9.57 -10.32 4.52
C LEU A 104 9.66 -9.52 5.82
N ARG A 105 8.69 -8.67 6.09
CA ARG A 105 8.69 -7.86 7.31
C ARG A 105 8.30 -8.67 8.54
N ASP A 106 7.48 -9.73 8.42
CA ASP A 106 7.28 -10.71 9.49
C ASP A 106 8.58 -11.42 9.88
N LEU A 107 9.42 -11.78 8.89
CA LEU A 107 10.67 -12.49 9.14
C LEU A 107 11.76 -11.60 9.73
N TYR A 108 11.89 -10.36 9.25
CA TYR A 108 13.05 -9.52 9.55
C TYR A 108 12.75 -8.31 10.45
N TRP A 109 11.52 -7.78 10.42
CA TRP A 109 11.17 -6.56 11.15
C TRP A 109 9.67 -6.45 11.50
N PRO A 110 9.14 -7.34 12.37
CA PRO A 110 7.70 -7.40 12.68
C PRO A 110 7.10 -6.09 13.17
N GLN A 111 7.87 -5.28 13.91
CA GLN A 111 7.45 -4.00 14.46
C GLN A 111 7.04 -3.03 13.35
N SER A 112 7.68 -3.11 12.19
CA SER A 112 7.42 -2.22 11.09
C SER A 112 6.03 -2.45 10.48
N VAL A 113 5.54 -3.70 10.48
CA VAL A 113 4.30 -4.10 9.79
C VAL A 113 3.17 -4.40 10.77
N PHE A 114 3.46 -5.04 11.90
CA PHE A 114 2.46 -5.49 12.89
C PHE A 114 2.53 -4.74 14.23
N GLY A 115 3.48 -3.82 14.41
CA GLY A 115 3.62 -3.03 15.63
C GLY A 115 4.00 -3.84 16.87
N VAL A 116 4.47 -5.08 16.70
CA VAL A 116 4.88 -5.99 17.79
C VAL A 116 6.33 -6.43 17.63
N LEU A 117 7.00 -6.78 18.73
CA LEU A 117 8.40 -7.21 18.69
C LEU A 117 8.58 -8.59 18.04
N THR A 118 7.62 -9.47 18.26
CA THR A 118 7.58 -10.84 17.76
C THR A 118 6.17 -11.13 17.29
N ALA A 119 6.02 -11.52 16.04
CA ALA A 119 4.75 -11.94 15.47
C ALA A 119 4.68 -13.47 15.37
N SER A 120 3.45 -13.99 15.32
CA SER A 120 3.23 -15.39 14.91
C SER A 120 3.64 -15.54 13.45
N SER A 121 4.33 -16.63 13.11
CA SER A 121 4.69 -16.97 11.72
C SER A 121 3.49 -17.16 10.78
N TRP A 122 2.28 -17.24 11.33
CA TRP A 122 1.02 -17.28 10.58
C TRP A 122 0.40 -15.90 10.36
N ARG A 123 0.91 -14.84 11.00
CA ARG A 123 0.27 -13.53 10.96
C ARG A 123 0.27 -12.93 9.55
N TRP A 124 1.35 -13.09 8.79
CA TRP A 124 1.35 -12.66 7.38
C TRP A 124 0.36 -13.48 6.52
N VAL A 125 0.17 -14.77 6.83
CA VAL A 125 -0.80 -15.64 6.17
C VAL A 125 -2.23 -15.16 6.44
N GLU A 126 -2.53 -14.77 7.68
CA GLU A 126 -3.83 -14.19 8.04
C GLU A 126 -4.13 -12.93 7.21
N HIS A 127 -3.16 -12.03 7.08
CA HIS A 127 -3.31 -10.80 6.29
C HIS A 127 -3.48 -11.10 4.80
N ALA A 128 -2.65 -11.99 4.24
CA ALA A 128 -2.78 -12.42 2.86
C ALA A 128 -4.13 -13.12 2.60
N GLY A 129 -4.64 -13.88 3.58
CA GLY A 129 -5.97 -14.50 3.51
C GLY A 129 -7.10 -13.49 3.37
N TRP A 130 -7.06 -12.39 4.13
CA TRP A 130 -8.04 -11.31 3.99
C TRP A 130 -7.96 -10.60 2.64
N VAL A 131 -6.76 -10.38 2.13
CA VAL A 131 -6.55 -9.81 0.79
C VAL A 131 -7.11 -10.74 -0.29
N LEU A 132 -6.82 -12.04 -0.22
CA LEU A 132 -7.36 -13.03 -1.16
C LEU A 132 -8.89 -13.15 -1.08
N PHE A 133 -9.46 -13.00 0.11
CA PHE A 133 -10.91 -12.97 0.29
C PHE A 133 -11.54 -11.78 -0.45
N GLU A 134 -10.99 -10.57 -0.31
CA GLU A 134 -11.45 -9.40 -1.06
C GLU A 134 -11.26 -9.58 -2.58
N ASP A 135 -10.08 -10.02 -3.00
CA ASP A 135 -9.74 -10.26 -4.41
C ASP A 135 -10.72 -11.24 -5.06
N ALA A 136 -11.21 -12.25 -4.35
CA ALA A 136 -12.22 -13.17 -4.87
C ALA A 136 -13.53 -12.45 -5.21
N ILE A 137 -13.97 -11.53 -4.35
CA ILE A 137 -15.17 -10.72 -4.58
C ILE A 137 -14.95 -9.75 -5.75
N LEU A 138 -13.80 -9.05 -5.75
CA LEU A 138 -13.45 -8.11 -6.81
C LEU A 138 -13.28 -8.81 -8.16
N PHE A 139 -12.73 -10.03 -8.19
CA PHE A 139 -12.64 -10.85 -9.38
C PHE A 139 -14.03 -11.13 -9.98
N VAL A 140 -14.99 -11.55 -9.15
CA VAL A 140 -16.38 -11.77 -9.60
C VAL A 140 -16.99 -10.47 -10.14
N ALA A 141 -16.76 -9.34 -9.47
CA ALA A 141 -17.23 -8.05 -9.93
C ALA A 141 -16.63 -7.66 -11.30
N ILE A 142 -15.31 -7.84 -11.48
CA ILE A 142 -14.63 -7.63 -12.77
C ILE A 142 -15.25 -8.50 -13.86
N ARG A 143 -15.49 -9.79 -13.58
CA ARG A 143 -16.09 -10.71 -14.55
C ARG A 143 -17.50 -10.27 -14.96
N ARG A 144 -18.32 -9.78 -14.03
CA ARG A 144 -19.66 -9.25 -14.34
C ARG A 144 -19.59 -7.96 -15.16
N MET A 145 -18.73 -7.02 -14.79
CA MET A 145 -18.55 -5.77 -15.55
C MET A 145 -18.14 -6.02 -17.00
N LEU A 146 -17.36 -7.07 -17.27
CA LEU A 146 -16.95 -7.44 -18.63
C LEU A 146 -18.08 -8.10 -19.45
N GLN A 147 -19.15 -8.57 -18.82
CA GLN A 147 -20.33 -9.14 -19.48
C GLN A 147 -21.40 -8.09 -19.84
N GLU A 148 -21.32 -6.91 -19.22
CA GLU A 148 -22.26 -5.79 -19.41
C GLU A 148 -21.86 -4.83 -20.55
N ILE A 149 -20.72 -5.08 -21.21
CA ILE A 149 -20.18 -4.31 -22.35
C ILE A 149 -20.45 -5.07 -23.64
#